data_AF-A0AA97PLY7-F1
#
_entry.id   AF-A0AA97PLY7-F1
#
_cell.length_a   1.000
_cell.length_b   1.000
_cell.length_c   1.000
_cell.angle_alpha   90.00
_cell.angle_beta   90.00
_cell.angle_gamma   90.00
#
_symmetry.space_group_name_H-M   'P 1'
#
loop_
_entity.id
_entity.type
_entity.pdbx_description
1 polymer ?
#
loop_
_entity_poly.entity_id
_entity_poly.type
_entity_poly.pdbx_seq_one_letter_code
_entity_poly.pdbx_strand_id
1 'polypeptide(L)'
;MTGLFNKICALPAALWARASRRTRVTSAVVLFTILVVIYSKPLAGSMDIAVPQVHLDYNKNRSPFNETKVALLIENRPNPILAPLMLHFMAVVPPDWRFRFMGSLESVEFINRSMAIREQVSAGKLDLTYIPSNMTTGSQEEISRFLTTLWLYETVLKPAEHLLVFQTDSMLCANSKQNLNDYIEYDWVGAPWDPNGRFGGNGGLSLRRVSAIVQVLREQQRVDGSEPEDVWLANLLGHRPGARLANGTVSLTFSGEMNSGKGAKLNDQANGTNSDAARKGDLIKGLDDWRSGFYEPMGYHTGGSGVTLHPPIWGTPELRKHIWDYCPEVKMTLMMDAAKFVPGDCGNNWTYGKRDLEGNSDSDLGYGTEIIDGKEYPILPDSIRPWTPVQSRLAVFVVVHFEDCSTCIPAPLDTPRFLCYREPAATNQKHV
;
A
#
# COMPACT_ATOMS: atom_id res chain seq x y z
N MET A 1 -65.19 3.58 73.43
CA MET A 1 -64.56 3.57 72.09
C MET A 1 -63.91 2.22 71.71
N THR A 2 -64.35 1.07 72.25
CA THR A 2 -63.79 -0.25 71.92
C THR A 2 -64.74 -1.17 71.14
N GLY A 3 -66.04 -0.88 71.12
CA GLY A 3 -67.04 -1.69 70.39
C GLY A 3 -67.20 -1.37 68.90
N LEU A 4 -66.83 -0.15 68.46
CA LEU A 4 -66.99 0.28 67.07
C LEU A 4 -65.82 -0.18 66.20
N PHE A 5 -64.60 -0.15 66.74
CA PHE A 5 -63.38 -0.55 66.03
C PHE A 5 -63.34 -2.06 65.74
N ASN A 6 -63.76 -2.90 66.69
CA ASN A 6 -63.87 -4.34 66.49
C ASN A 6 -64.94 -4.72 65.45
N LYS A 7 -66.02 -3.93 65.33
CA LYS A 7 -67.04 -4.12 64.29
C LYS A 7 -66.53 -3.70 62.91
N ILE A 8 -65.69 -2.66 62.84
CA ILE A 8 -65.07 -2.20 61.59
C ILE A 8 -63.99 -3.19 61.11
N CYS A 9 -63.18 -3.77 62.00
CA CYS A 9 -62.18 -4.78 61.63
C CYS A 9 -62.78 -6.15 61.24
N ALA A 10 -63.99 -6.50 61.71
CA ALA A 10 -64.65 -7.76 61.38
C ALA A 10 -65.46 -7.73 60.07
N LEU A 11 -65.79 -6.53 59.57
CA LEU A 11 -66.59 -6.33 58.35
C LEU A 11 -65.96 -6.91 57.07
N PRO A 12 -64.65 -6.79 56.80
CA PRO A 12 -64.04 -7.37 55.60
C PRO A 12 -64.09 -8.90 55.59
N ALA A 13 -63.88 -9.54 56.74
CA ALA A 13 -63.91 -11.00 56.86
C ALA A 13 -65.34 -11.55 56.70
N ALA A 14 -66.36 -10.87 57.24
CA ALA A 14 -67.75 -11.25 57.09
C ALA A 14 -68.29 -11.07 55.65
N LEU A 15 -67.86 -10.01 54.95
CA LEU A 15 -68.16 -9.79 53.54
C LEU A 15 -67.44 -10.79 52.62
N TRP A 16 -66.20 -11.17 52.96
CA TRP A 16 -65.44 -12.20 52.23
C TRP A 16 -66.08 -13.58 52.36
N ALA A 17 -66.62 -13.93 53.54
CA ALA A 17 -67.31 -15.20 53.79
C ALA A 17 -68.63 -15.34 53.00
N ARG A 18 -69.34 -14.24 52.71
CA ARG A 18 -70.58 -14.21 51.91
C ARG A 18 -70.36 -14.02 50.39
N ALA A 19 -69.14 -13.74 49.95
CA ALA A 19 -68.83 -13.57 48.53
C ALA A 19 -68.78 -14.92 47.78
N SER A 20 -69.38 -14.97 46.59
CA SER A 20 -69.35 -16.15 45.71
C SER A 20 -67.92 -16.48 45.26
N ARG A 21 -67.67 -17.74 44.86
CA ARG A 21 -66.36 -18.19 44.37
C ARG A 21 -65.85 -17.33 43.20
N ARG A 22 -66.76 -16.87 42.34
CA ARG A 22 -66.43 -15.99 41.20
C ARG A 22 -65.90 -14.63 41.65
N THR A 23 -66.55 -14.01 42.64
CA THR A 23 -66.14 -12.70 43.16
C THR A 23 -64.77 -12.75 43.84
N ARG A 24 -64.47 -13.83 44.57
CA ARG A 24 -63.14 -14.03 45.18
C ARG A 24 -62.02 -14.19 44.15
N VAL A 25 -62.28 -14.92 43.06
CA VAL A 25 -61.31 -15.10 41.96
C VAL A 25 -61.06 -13.78 41.26
N THR A 26 -62.09 -13.00 40.92
CA THR A 26 -61.90 -11.68 40.31
C THR A 26 -61.13 -10.73 41.22
N SER A 27 -61.41 -10.69 42.52
CA SER A 27 -60.66 -9.85 43.46
C SER A 27 -59.19 -10.27 43.56
N ALA A 28 -58.90 -11.57 43.57
CA ALA A 28 -57.53 -12.08 43.59
C ALA A 28 -56.77 -11.74 42.29
N VAL A 29 -57.42 -11.85 41.12
CA VAL A 29 -56.83 -11.47 39.83
C VAL A 29 -56.54 -9.96 39.79
N VAL A 30 -57.49 -9.13 40.26
CA VAL A 30 -57.27 -7.67 40.32
C VAL A 30 -56.10 -7.33 41.25
N LEU A 31 -56.04 -7.95 42.43
CA LEU A 31 -54.94 -7.73 43.37
C LEU A 31 -53.60 -8.19 42.80
N PHE A 32 -53.58 -9.32 42.09
CA PHE A 32 -52.40 -9.82 41.40
C PHE A 32 -51.96 -8.87 40.27
N THR A 33 -52.89 -8.35 39.45
CA THR A 33 -52.54 -7.36 38.41
C THR A 33 -51.99 -6.07 39.00
N ILE A 34 -52.53 -5.59 40.12
CA ILE A 34 -52.02 -4.41 40.82
C ILE A 34 -50.62 -4.67 41.36
N LEU A 35 -50.39 -5.84 41.97
CA LEU A 35 -49.06 -6.22 42.47
C LEU A 35 -48.06 -6.35 41.31
N VAL A 36 -48.45 -6.96 40.18
CA VAL A 36 -47.60 -7.02 38.99
C VAL A 36 -47.23 -5.62 38.54
N VAL A 37 -48.16 -4.68 38.42
CA VAL A 37 -47.87 -3.28 38.02
C VAL A 37 -46.95 -2.56 39.03
N ILE A 38 -47.17 -2.76 40.33
CA ILE A 38 -46.36 -2.13 41.39
C ILE A 38 -44.94 -2.69 41.41
N TYR A 39 -44.78 -4.01 41.21
CA TYR A 39 -43.47 -4.67 41.22
C TYR A 39 -42.79 -4.71 39.85
N SER A 40 -43.51 -4.46 38.76
CA SER A 40 -42.97 -4.30 37.40
C SER A 40 -42.54 -2.86 37.12
N LYS A 41 -42.06 -2.13 38.13
CA LYS A 41 -41.27 -0.94 37.86
C LYS A 41 -40.17 -1.34 36.88
N PRO A 42 -39.97 -0.59 35.79
CA PRO A 42 -38.99 -0.98 34.80
C PRO A 42 -37.64 -1.03 35.51
N LEU A 43 -36.84 -2.03 35.15
CA LEU A 43 -35.38 -1.99 35.26
C LEU A 43 -34.84 -0.90 34.31
N ALA A 44 -35.44 0.29 34.36
CA ALA A 44 -34.95 1.54 33.83
C ALA A 44 -34.35 2.30 35.01
N GLY A 45 -33.43 1.63 35.71
CA GLY A 45 -32.29 2.38 36.21
C GLY A 45 -31.66 3.00 34.96
N SER A 46 -31.49 4.32 34.99
CA SER A 46 -30.69 5.06 34.03
C SER A 46 -29.31 4.39 33.95
N MET A 47 -29.16 3.43 33.03
CA MET A 47 -27.87 3.16 32.46
C MET A 47 -27.55 4.43 31.70
N ASP A 48 -26.73 5.29 32.29
CA ASP A 48 -25.98 6.29 31.54
C ASP A 48 -25.08 5.52 30.58
N ILE A 49 -25.66 5.06 29.48
CA ILE A 49 -24.91 4.75 28.27
C ILE A 49 -24.32 6.10 27.90
N ALA A 50 -23.04 6.29 28.23
CA ALA A 50 -22.25 7.38 27.70
C ALA A 50 -22.15 7.17 26.19
N VAL A 51 -23.23 7.51 25.47
CA VAL A 51 -23.19 7.67 24.04
C VAL A 51 -22.29 8.88 23.82
N PRO A 52 -21.14 8.75 23.15
CA PRO A 52 -20.32 9.90 22.85
C PRO A 52 -21.19 10.91 22.10
N GLN A 53 -21.37 12.09 22.68
CA GLN A 53 -22.00 13.22 22.03
C GLN A 53 -21.05 13.64 20.91
N VAL A 54 -21.32 13.18 19.68
CA VAL A 54 -20.61 13.64 18.50
C VAL A 54 -21.12 15.04 18.19
N HIS A 55 -20.35 16.04 18.61
CA HIS A 55 -20.55 17.41 18.16
C HIS A 55 -20.07 17.52 16.72
N LEU A 56 -21.01 17.57 15.78
CA LEU A 56 -20.73 17.91 14.39
C LEU A 56 -20.60 19.44 14.30
N ASP A 57 -19.39 19.94 14.48
CA ASP A 57 -19.06 21.30 14.11
C ASP A 57 -19.14 21.40 12.58
N TYR A 58 -20.25 21.94 12.07
CA TYR A 58 -20.40 22.33 10.66
C TYR A 58 -19.56 23.60 10.36
N ASN A 59 -18.27 23.55 10.65
CA ASN A 59 -17.29 24.48 10.11
C ASN A 59 -17.01 24.07 8.66
N LYS A 60 -17.82 24.59 7.73
CA LYS A 60 -17.56 24.72 6.28
C LYS A 60 -16.39 23.85 5.77
N ASN A 61 -16.64 22.55 5.63
CA ASN A 61 -15.85 21.47 5.02
C ASN A 61 -14.42 21.85 4.56
N ARG A 62 -13.49 22.05 5.49
CA ARG A 62 -12.07 21.91 5.16
C ARG A 62 -11.73 20.43 5.27
N SER A 63 -11.25 19.86 4.17
CA SER A 63 -10.67 18.52 4.16
C SER A 63 -9.67 18.39 5.33
N PRO A 64 -9.63 17.26 6.06
CA PRO A 64 -8.60 17.05 7.08
C PRO A 64 -7.19 16.96 6.48
N PHE A 65 -7.09 16.85 5.14
CA PHE A 65 -5.84 16.75 4.42
C PHE A 65 -5.36 18.11 3.91
N ASN A 66 -4.03 18.27 3.88
CA ASN A 66 -3.38 19.45 3.37
C ASN A 66 -3.31 19.39 1.83
N GLU A 67 -3.97 20.33 1.17
CA GLU A 67 -4.00 20.44 -0.30
C GLU A 67 -2.62 20.77 -0.90
N THR A 68 -1.68 21.27 -0.10
CA THR A 68 -0.32 21.57 -0.57
C THR A 68 0.61 20.34 -0.59
N LYS A 69 0.15 19.17 -0.13
CA LYS A 69 0.97 17.96 0.00
C LYS A 69 0.32 16.77 -0.70
N VAL A 70 0.99 16.22 -1.71
CA VAL A 70 0.46 15.11 -2.50
C VAL A 70 1.53 14.04 -2.75
N ALA A 71 1.15 12.79 -2.56
CA ALA A 71 1.94 11.63 -2.97
C ALA A 71 1.35 11.04 -4.26
N LEU A 72 2.18 10.80 -5.26
CA LEU A 72 1.80 10.42 -6.62
C LEU A 72 2.41 9.08 -7.00
N LEU A 73 1.54 8.14 -7.38
CA LEU A 73 1.90 6.88 -8.03
C LEU A 73 1.31 6.87 -9.44
N ILE A 74 2.14 6.59 -10.43
CA ILE A 74 1.74 6.46 -11.84
C ILE A 74 2.02 5.02 -12.27
N GLU A 75 0.99 4.24 -12.60
CA GLU A 75 1.15 2.87 -13.10
C GLU A 75 -0.01 2.49 -14.04
N ASN A 76 0.36 2.17 -15.28
CA ASN A 76 -0.57 1.83 -16.35
C ASN A 76 -0.97 0.36 -16.35
N ARG A 77 -0.21 -0.52 -15.68
CA ARG A 77 -0.46 -1.96 -15.67
C ARG A 77 -1.30 -2.35 -14.45
N PRO A 78 -2.35 -3.16 -14.60
CA PRO A 78 -3.00 -3.79 -13.45
C PRO A 78 -1.99 -4.73 -12.78
N ASN A 79 -1.59 -4.39 -11.56
CA ASN A 79 -0.60 -5.14 -10.80
C ASN A 79 -1.15 -5.44 -9.38
N PRO A 80 -1.14 -6.70 -8.91
CA PRO A 80 -1.61 -7.08 -7.57
C PRO A 80 -1.02 -6.26 -6.42
N ILE A 81 0.18 -5.71 -6.58
CA ILE A 81 0.84 -4.90 -5.55
C ILE A 81 0.21 -3.51 -5.36
N LEU A 82 -0.57 -3.01 -6.33
CA LEU A 82 -1.03 -1.61 -6.33
C LEU A 82 -1.81 -1.23 -5.09
N ALA A 83 -2.84 -2.01 -4.73
CA ALA A 83 -3.65 -1.74 -3.56
C ALA A 83 -2.84 -1.84 -2.25
N PRO A 84 -2.10 -2.93 -1.95
CA PRO A 84 -1.34 -3.02 -0.71
C PRO A 84 -0.20 -1.99 -0.65
N LEU A 85 0.48 -1.68 -1.76
CA LEU A 85 1.51 -0.63 -1.80
C LEU A 85 0.93 0.75 -1.47
N MET A 86 -0.17 1.10 -2.13
CA MET A 86 -0.85 2.39 -1.92
C MET A 86 -1.33 2.52 -0.47
N LEU A 87 -1.92 1.46 0.11
CA LEU A 87 -2.35 1.43 1.51
C LEU A 87 -1.18 1.55 2.49
N HIS A 88 -0.06 0.88 2.21
CA HIS A 88 1.15 0.97 3.02
C HIS A 88 1.70 2.41 3.06
N PHE A 89 1.87 3.03 1.90
CA PHE A 89 2.32 4.42 1.85
C PHE A 89 1.35 5.36 2.58
N MET A 90 0.03 5.16 2.43
CA MET A 90 -0.96 5.95 3.18
C MET A 90 -0.89 5.77 4.71
N ALA A 91 -0.34 4.66 5.20
CA ALA A 91 -0.15 4.38 6.61
C ALA A 91 1.16 4.95 7.18
N VAL A 92 2.23 4.98 6.38
CA VAL A 92 3.57 5.45 6.82
C VAL A 92 3.77 6.95 6.59
N VAL A 93 3.28 7.48 5.47
CA VAL A 93 3.36 8.91 5.16
C VAL A 93 2.50 9.71 6.16
N PRO A 94 2.91 10.93 6.57
CA PRO A 94 2.16 11.72 7.53
C PRO A 94 0.69 11.88 7.16
N PRO A 95 -0.22 11.84 8.15
CA PRO A 95 -1.66 11.68 7.90
C PRO A 95 -2.30 12.87 7.15
N ASP A 96 -1.63 14.02 7.11
CA ASP A 96 -2.08 15.22 6.40
C ASP A 96 -1.86 15.16 4.87
N TRP A 97 -1.09 14.20 4.36
CA TRP A 97 -0.83 14.06 2.93
C TRP A 97 -2.01 13.44 2.18
N ARG A 98 -2.32 14.01 1.00
CA ARG A 98 -3.20 13.38 0.02
C ARG A 98 -2.42 12.46 -0.89
N PHE A 99 -3.13 11.53 -1.49
CA PHE A 99 -2.60 10.57 -2.45
C PHE A 99 -3.31 10.71 -3.78
N ARG A 100 -2.57 10.52 -4.86
CA ARG A 100 -3.14 10.44 -6.20
C ARG A 100 -2.54 9.26 -6.94
N PHE A 101 -3.43 8.45 -7.49
CA PHE A 101 -3.09 7.38 -8.41
C PHE A 101 -3.45 7.80 -9.83
N MET A 102 -2.51 7.62 -10.76
CA MET A 102 -2.73 7.80 -12.19
C MET A 102 -2.46 6.49 -12.92
N GLY A 103 -3.47 5.96 -13.62
CA GLY A 103 -3.31 4.73 -14.40
C GLY A 103 -4.17 4.69 -15.65
N SER A 104 -4.08 3.57 -16.38
CA SER A 104 -5.00 3.26 -17.47
C SER A 104 -6.39 2.95 -16.93
N LEU A 105 -7.38 2.81 -17.82
CA LEU A 105 -8.73 2.40 -17.44
C LEU A 105 -8.71 1.07 -16.66
N GLU A 106 -7.93 0.10 -17.16
CA GLU A 106 -7.80 -1.24 -16.59
C GLU A 106 -7.08 -1.21 -15.24
N SER A 107 -6.02 -0.40 -15.11
CA SER A 107 -5.25 -0.26 -13.87
C SER A 107 -6.05 0.43 -12.76
N VAL A 108 -6.79 1.49 -13.11
CA VAL A 108 -7.69 2.18 -12.18
C VAL A 108 -8.85 1.28 -11.76
N GLU A 109 -9.45 0.54 -12.69
CA GLU A 109 -10.49 -0.43 -12.36
C GLU A 109 -9.94 -1.51 -11.42
N PHE A 110 -8.72 -2.00 -11.67
CA PHE A 110 -8.07 -3.02 -10.85
C PHE A 110 -7.87 -2.56 -9.41
N ILE A 111 -7.23 -1.41 -9.16
CA ILE A 111 -6.99 -0.91 -7.79
C ILE A 111 -8.31 -0.59 -7.06
N ASN A 112 -9.34 -0.14 -7.78
CA ASN A 112 -10.66 0.19 -7.24
C ASN A 112 -11.48 -1.03 -6.78
N ARG A 113 -11.08 -2.26 -7.14
CA ARG A 113 -11.72 -3.49 -6.62
C ARG A 113 -11.58 -3.61 -5.10
N SER A 114 -10.46 -3.13 -4.55
CA SER A 114 -10.20 -3.15 -3.11
C SER A 114 -11.18 -2.25 -2.35
N MET A 115 -11.88 -2.83 -1.36
CA MET A 115 -12.75 -2.06 -0.45
C MET A 115 -11.95 -0.99 0.30
N ALA A 116 -10.75 -1.34 0.78
CA ALA A 116 -9.91 -0.40 1.53
C ALA A 116 -9.50 0.82 0.69
N ILE A 117 -9.23 0.62 -0.62
CA ILE A 117 -8.96 1.73 -1.55
C ILE A 117 -10.21 2.61 -1.70
N ARG A 118 -11.38 2.00 -1.92
CA ARG A 118 -12.65 2.75 -2.03
C ARG A 118 -12.95 3.59 -0.80
N GLU A 119 -12.68 3.09 0.41
CA GLU A 119 -12.84 3.85 1.64
C GLU A 119 -11.89 5.06 1.71
N GLN A 120 -10.64 4.93 1.25
CA GLN A 120 -9.70 6.06 1.18
C GLN A 120 -10.12 7.11 0.14
N VAL A 121 -10.74 6.66 -0.96
CA VAL A 121 -11.33 7.56 -1.97
C VAL A 121 -12.55 8.29 -1.39
N SER A 122 -13.48 7.59 -0.73
CA SER A 122 -14.65 8.22 -0.11
C SER A 122 -14.27 9.16 1.03
N ALA A 123 -13.17 8.87 1.74
CA ALA A 123 -12.61 9.77 2.75
C ALA A 123 -11.96 11.03 2.14
N GLY A 124 -11.70 11.06 0.83
CA GLY A 124 -11.01 12.17 0.14
C GLY A 124 -9.48 12.14 0.29
N LYS A 125 -8.92 11.05 0.84
CA LYS A 125 -7.47 10.87 1.02
C LYS A 125 -6.79 10.48 -0.29
N LEU A 126 -7.45 9.66 -1.11
CA LEU A 126 -6.94 9.13 -2.37
C LEU A 126 -7.80 9.57 -3.56
N ASP A 127 -7.15 10.14 -4.57
CA ASP A 127 -7.79 10.43 -5.86
C ASP A 127 -7.35 9.40 -6.90
N LEU A 128 -8.32 8.73 -7.54
CA LEU A 128 -8.07 7.86 -8.69
C LEU A 128 -8.32 8.65 -9.97
N THR A 129 -7.29 8.77 -10.81
CA THR A 129 -7.34 9.57 -12.04
C THR A 129 -6.72 8.79 -13.20
N TYR A 130 -7.10 9.18 -14.42
CA TYR A 130 -6.61 8.51 -15.62
C TYR A 130 -5.41 9.21 -16.21
N ILE A 131 -4.50 8.43 -16.79
CA ILE A 131 -3.47 8.96 -17.69
C ILE A 131 -4.18 9.39 -18.99
N PRO A 132 -3.93 10.62 -19.50
CA PRO A 132 -4.48 11.06 -20.77
C PRO A 132 -4.18 10.07 -21.89
N SER A 133 -5.15 9.82 -22.77
CA SER A 133 -5.03 8.85 -23.88
C SER A 133 -3.94 9.18 -24.89
N ASN A 134 -3.42 10.41 -24.89
CA ASN A 134 -2.32 10.86 -25.72
C ASN A 134 -0.93 10.68 -25.06
N MET A 135 -0.86 10.07 -23.87
CA MET A 135 0.38 9.82 -23.14
C MET A 135 0.51 8.35 -22.78
N THR A 136 1.75 7.86 -22.82
CA THR A 136 2.12 6.49 -22.42
C THR A 136 3.14 6.56 -21.29
N THR A 137 3.25 5.48 -20.50
CA THR A 137 4.19 5.40 -19.35
C THR A 137 4.80 4.00 -19.19
N GLY A 138 4.84 3.22 -20.27
CA GLY A 138 5.31 1.83 -20.28
C GLY A 138 6.83 1.68 -20.36
N SER A 139 7.57 2.77 -20.60
CA SER A 139 9.04 2.78 -20.62
C SER A 139 9.63 3.92 -19.79
N GLN A 140 10.95 3.84 -19.51
CA GLN A 140 11.69 4.88 -18.78
C GLN A 140 11.62 6.25 -19.48
N GLU A 141 11.70 6.28 -20.81
CA GLU A 141 11.58 7.53 -21.55
C GLU A 141 10.15 8.06 -21.51
N GLU A 142 9.15 7.20 -21.66
CA GLU A 142 7.74 7.61 -21.61
C GLU A 142 7.35 8.22 -20.26
N ILE A 143 7.77 7.62 -19.14
CA ILE A 143 7.55 8.21 -17.81
C ILE A 143 8.34 9.51 -17.64
N SER A 144 9.55 9.61 -18.20
CA SER A 144 10.35 10.85 -18.17
C SER A 144 9.64 11.98 -18.91
N ARG A 145 9.08 11.70 -20.10
CA ARG A 145 8.26 12.67 -20.84
C ARG A 145 7.06 13.10 -20.00
N PHE A 146 6.32 12.16 -19.43
CA PHE A 146 5.16 12.45 -18.59
C PHE A 146 5.50 13.36 -17.40
N LEU A 147 6.56 13.03 -16.65
CA LEU A 147 7.01 13.78 -15.46
C LEU A 147 7.67 15.13 -15.80
N THR A 148 7.98 15.40 -17.07
CA THR A 148 8.43 16.71 -17.57
C THR A 148 7.32 17.53 -18.24
N THR A 149 6.05 17.13 -18.13
CA THR A 149 4.94 17.93 -18.68
C THR A 149 4.48 19.02 -17.72
N LEU A 150 4.38 20.27 -18.19
CA LEU A 150 3.90 21.39 -17.39
C LEU A 150 2.44 21.19 -16.93
N TRP A 151 1.62 20.54 -17.77
CA TRP A 151 0.22 20.20 -17.46
C TRP A 151 0.08 19.44 -16.15
N LEU A 152 0.94 18.45 -15.89
CA LEU A 152 0.90 17.64 -14.66
C LEU A 152 0.93 18.55 -13.42
N TYR A 153 1.84 19.50 -13.38
CA TYR A 153 2.07 20.36 -12.22
C TYR A 153 1.08 21.52 -12.11
N GLU A 154 0.79 22.21 -13.22
CA GLU A 154 -0.06 23.41 -13.18
C GLU A 154 -1.56 23.13 -13.21
N THR A 155 -1.96 22.01 -13.82
CA THR A 155 -3.37 21.65 -13.97
C THR A 155 -3.76 20.57 -12.98
N VAL A 156 -2.98 19.48 -12.91
CA VAL A 156 -3.45 18.27 -12.21
C VAL A 156 -3.02 18.24 -10.74
N LEU A 157 -1.84 18.77 -10.40
CA LEU A 157 -1.33 18.76 -9.03
C LEU A 157 -1.63 20.06 -8.27
N LYS A 158 -2.11 21.12 -8.91
CA LYS A 158 -2.44 22.38 -8.24
C LYS A 158 -3.52 22.17 -7.14
N PRO A 159 -3.37 22.71 -5.92
CA PRO A 159 -2.37 23.67 -5.43
C PRO A 159 -1.19 23.04 -4.67
N ALA A 160 -0.81 21.80 -4.97
CA ALA A 160 0.31 21.12 -4.31
C ALA A 160 1.61 21.91 -4.43
N GLU A 161 2.34 21.99 -3.32
CA GLU A 161 3.69 22.54 -3.23
C GLU A 161 4.73 21.43 -3.02
N HIS A 162 4.37 20.39 -2.27
CA HIS A 162 5.21 19.25 -1.99
C HIS A 162 4.64 18.00 -2.67
N LEU A 163 5.49 17.37 -3.47
CA LEU A 163 5.17 16.18 -4.25
C LEU A 163 6.09 15.03 -3.85
N LEU A 164 5.53 13.97 -3.27
CA LEU A 164 6.22 12.69 -3.14
C LEU A 164 5.92 11.86 -4.39
N VAL A 165 6.93 11.52 -5.19
CA VAL A 165 6.81 10.52 -6.26
C VAL A 165 7.33 9.19 -5.71
N PHE A 166 6.56 8.13 -5.91
CA PHE A 166 6.98 6.76 -5.61
C PHE A 166 6.53 5.82 -6.73
N GLN A 167 7.35 4.81 -7.03
CA GLN A 167 7.10 3.81 -8.05
C GLN A 167 6.72 2.47 -7.42
N THR A 168 6.29 1.51 -8.24
CA THR A 168 5.91 0.16 -7.77
C THR A 168 7.08 -0.62 -7.16
N ASP A 169 8.30 -0.16 -7.39
CA ASP A 169 9.54 -0.71 -6.86
C ASP A 169 10.16 0.16 -5.75
N SER A 170 9.36 1.00 -5.11
CA SER A 170 9.76 1.83 -3.97
C SER A 170 9.01 1.45 -2.70
N MET A 171 9.67 1.60 -1.55
CA MET A 171 9.07 1.31 -0.24
C MET A 171 9.53 2.31 0.82
N LEU A 172 8.62 2.72 1.71
CA LEU A 172 8.97 3.44 2.94
C LEU A 172 8.96 2.46 4.12
N CYS A 173 9.89 2.61 5.05
CA CYS A 173 10.07 1.66 6.15
C CYS A 173 9.36 2.18 7.41
N ALA A 174 8.38 1.43 7.94
CA ALA A 174 7.62 1.88 9.11
C ALA A 174 8.48 1.97 10.39
N ASN A 175 9.59 1.24 10.45
CA ASN A 175 10.55 1.28 11.56
C ASN A 175 11.60 2.41 11.43
N SER A 176 11.49 3.24 10.39
CA SER A 176 12.37 4.39 10.25
C SER A 176 12.12 5.40 11.37
N LYS A 177 13.20 6.00 11.86
CA LYS A 177 13.14 7.12 12.81
C LYS A 177 12.85 8.45 12.14
N GLN A 178 12.87 8.47 10.81
CA GLN A 178 12.75 9.66 10.00
C GLN A 178 11.34 9.75 9.43
N ASN A 179 10.89 10.98 9.24
CA ASN A 179 9.59 11.27 8.69
C ASN A 179 9.72 12.00 7.35
N LEU A 180 8.76 11.81 6.45
CA LEU A 180 8.75 12.53 5.17
C LEU A 180 8.77 14.05 5.35
N ASN A 181 8.12 14.57 6.39
CA ASN A 181 8.11 16.00 6.69
C ASN A 181 9.50 16.55 7.09
N ASP A 182 10.47 15.71 7.42
CA ASP A 182 11.85 16.14 7.72
C ASP A 182 12.60 16.61 6.46
N TYR A 183 12.02 16.42 5.27
CA TYR A 183 12.64 16.70 3.97
C TYR A 183 11.95 17.81 3.16
N ILE A 184 10.83 18.36 3.64
CA ILE A 184 9.98 19.32 2.88
C ILE A 184 10.65 20.66 2.58
N GLU A 185 11.75 20.96 3.25
CA GLU A 185 12.59 22.13 3.01
C GLU A 185 13.38 22.06 1.69
N TYR A 186 13.59 20.84 1.17
CA TYR A 186 14.33 20.62 -0.06
C TYR A 186 13.42 20.70 -1.29
N ASP A 187 14.00 21.19 -2.38
CA ASP A 187 13.37 21.25 -3.70
C ASP A 187 13.43 19.91 -4.43
N TRP A 188 14.45 19.10 -4.10
CA TRP A 188 14.66 17.75 -4.61
C TRP A 188 15.41 16.88 -3.59
N VAL A 189 14.89 15.68 -3.35
CA VAL A 189 15.54 14.60 -2.60
C VAL A 189 15.21 13.27 -3.27
N GLY A 190 16.20 12.41 -3.46
CA GLY A 190 16.05 11.06 -4.02
C GLY A 190 17.24 10.19 -3.63
N ALA A 191 17.26 8.91 -4.00
CA ALA A 191 18.38 8.02 -3.69
C ALA A 191 19.67 8.50 -4.41
N PRO A 192 20.79 8.75 -3.72
CA PRO A 192 21.91 9.47 -4.32
C PRO A 192 22.70 8.59 -5.29
N TRP A 193 22.94 9.11 -6.50
CA TRP A 193 23.88 8.52 -7.46
C TRP A 193 25.33 8.56 -6.96
N ASP A 194 25.70 9.63 -6.25
CA ASP A 194 27.00 9.80 -5.59
C ASP A 194 26.80 10.22 -4.11
N PRO A 195 27.29 9.45 -3.12
CA PRO A 195 27.26 9.79 -1.69
C PRO A 195 27.91 11.13 -1.34
N ASN A 196 28.89 11.56 -2.14
CA ASN A 196 29.61 12.82 -1.98
C ASN A 196 29.07 13.91 -2.93
N GLY A 197 28.01 13.61 -3.67
CA GLY A 197 27.37 14.53 -4.60
C GLY A 197 26.83 15.77 -3.88
N ARG A 198 26.97 16.93 -4.54
CA ARG A 198 26.42 18.19 -4.04
C ARG A 198 24.89 18.19 -4.00
N PHE A 199 24.27 17.49 -4.95
CA PHE A 199 22.83 17.33 -5.08
C PHE A 199 22.50 16.15 -6.01
N GLY A 200 21.22 15.82 -6.11
CA GLY A 200 20.67 14.86 -7.06
C GLY A 200 20.22 13.56 -6.42
N GLY A 201 19.80 12.63 -7.27
CA GLY A 201 19.33 11.31 -6.87
C GLY A 201 18.13 10.85 -7.70
N ASN A 202 17.91 9.55 -7.65
CA ASN A 202 16.91 8.82 -8.40
C ASN A 202 15.48 9.37 -8.16
N GLY A 203 14.70 9.47 -9.23
CA GLY A 203 13.32 9.97 -9.21
C GLY A 203 12.27 8.95 -8.74
N GLY A 204 12.60 7.66 -8.67
CA GLY A 204 11.68 6.56 -8.41
C GLY A 204 11.06 6.57 -7.01
N LEU A 205 11.85 6.96 -6.00
CA LEU A 205 11.36 7.42 -4.70
C LEU A 205 11.97 8.80 -4.46
N SER A 206 11.17 9.86 -4.59
CA SER A 206 11.69 11.23 -4.52
C SER A 206 10.69 12.23 -3.96
N LEU A 207 11.20 13.21 -3.22
CA LEU A 207 10.45 14.38 -2.76
C LEU A 207 10.83 15.59 -3.61
N ARG A 208 9.81 16.32 -4.09
CA ARG A 208 9.96 17.35 -5.10
C ARG A 208 9.15 18.60 -4.73
N ARG A 209 9.72 19.79 -4.94
CA ARG A 209 8.98 21.06 -4.83
C ARG A 209 8.33 21.43 -6.16
N VAL A 210 7.01 21.50 -6.18
CA VAL A 210 6.20 21.75 -7.38
C VAL A 210 6.49 23.12 -7.97
N SER A 211 6.53 24.17 -7.14
CA SER A 211 6.82 25.54 -7.61
C SER A 211 8.20 25.66 -8.29
N ALA A 212 9.21 24.96 -7.78
CA ALA A 212 10.55 24.94 -8.36
C ALA A 212 10.57 24.23 -9.72
N ILE A 213 9.90 23.08 -9.83
CA ILE A 213 9.78 22.33 -11.09
C ILE A 213 9.00 23.12 -12.15
N VAL A 214 7.85 23.71 -11.77
CA VAL A 214 7.03 24.52 -12.69
C VAL A 214 7.86 25.63 -13.32
N GLN A 215 8.70 26.29 -12.55
CA GLN A 215 9.56 27.34 -13.10
C GLN A 215 10.61 26.79 -14.06
N VAL A 216 11.26 25.66 -13.75
CA VAL A 216 12.19 25.00 -14.68
C VAL A 216 11.48 24.66 -15.99
N LEU A 217 10.28 24.07 -15.94
CA LEU A 217 9.50 23.65 -17.10
C LEU A 217 8.94 24.82 -17.94
N ARG A 218 8.81 26.01 -17.35
CA ARG A 218 8.45 27.23 -18.10
C ARG A 218 9.65 27.84 -18.83
N GLU A 219 10.85 27.65 -18.30
CA GLU A 219 12.09 28.23 -18.84
C GLU A 219 12.75 27.29 -19.85
N GLN A 220 12.63 25.98 -19.66
CA GLN A 220 13.32 24.97 -20.45
C GLN A 220 12.43 23.75 -20.70
N GLN A 221 12.68 23.09 -21.83
CA GLN A 221 12.01 21.86 -22.22
C GLN A 221 13.04 20.74 -22.33
N ARG A 222 12.77 19.58 -21.72
CA ARG A 222 13.60 18.39 -21.89
C ARG A 222 13.47 17.88 -23.32
N VAL A 223 14.58 17.46 -23.92
CA VAL A 223 14.58 16.86 -25.25
C VAL A 223 14.13 15.40 -25.14
N ASP A 224 13.19 14.97 -25.99
CA ASP A 224 12.74 13.58 -26.02
C ASP A 224 13.91 12.62 -26.35
N GLY A 225 14.04 11.53 -25.59
CA GLY A 225 15.11 10.55 -25.72
C GLY A 225 16.48 10.99 -25.19
N SER A 226 16.55 12.11 -24.48
CA SER A 226 17.77 12.55 -23.80
C SER A 226 17.96 11.83 -22.46
N GLU A 227 18.71 12.41 -21.53
CA GLU A 227 18.81 11.91 -20.17
C GLU A 227 17.43 11.73 -19.48
N PRO A 228 17.33 10.80 -18.51
CA PRO A 228 16.13 10.61 -17.71
C PRO A 228 15.68 11.89 -16.99
N GLU A 229 14.38 11.96 -16.70
CA GLU A 229 13.75 13.14 -16.08
C GLU A 229 14.40 13.58 -14.77
N ASP A 230 14.75 12.62 -13.91
CA ASP A 230 15.34 12.89 -12.60
C ASP A 230 16.71 13.53 -12.72
N VAL A 231 17.56 13.03 -13.62
CA VAL A 231 18.86 13.62 -13.97
C VAL A 231 18.67 15.03 -14.51
N TRP A 232 17.73 15.22 -15.45
CA TRP A 232 17.49 16.52 -16.07
C TRP A 232 16.98 17.56 -15.07
N LEU A 233 15.92 17.25 -14.32
CA LEU A 233 15.34 18.17 -13.33
C LEU A 233 16.31 18.46 -12.18
N ALA A 234 16.95 17.43 -11.60
CA ALA A 234 17.89 17.64 -10.51
C ALA A 234 19.07 18.53 -10.92
N ASN A 235 19.60 18.36 -12.14
CA ASN A 235 20.67 19.20 -12.66
C ASN A 235 20.23 20.65 -12.84
N LEU A 236 19.05 20.90 -13.43
CA LEU A 236 18.55 22.26 -13.64
C LEU A 236 18.21 22.96 -12.31
N LEU A 237 17.61 22.23 -11.37
CA LEU A 237 17.34 22.74 -10.02
C LEU A 237 18.65 23.03 -9.27
N GLY A 238 19.64 22.15 -9.35
CA GLY A 238 20.91 22.28 -8.62
C GLY A 238 21.77 23.49 -9.04
N HIS A 239 21.64 23.98 -10.27
CA HIS A 239 22.35 25.17 -10.76
C HIS A 239 21.58 26.48 -10.52
N ARG A 240 20.38 26.39 -9.93
CA ARG A 240 19.48 27.52 -9.82
C ARG A 240 19.77 28.36 -8.57
N PRO A 241 19.80 29.71 -8.68
CA PRO A 241 20.00 30.57 -7.51
C PRO A 241 18.92 30.37 -6.45
N GLY A 242 19.33 30.11 -5.22
CA GLY A 242 18.43 29.96 -4.08
C GLY A 242 17.75 28.59 -3.93
N ALA A 243 17.98 27.65 -4.87
CA ALA A 243 17.46 26.30 -4.76
C ALA A 243 18.16 25.52 -3.64
N ARG A 244 17.38 24.66 -2.96
CA ARG A 244 17.84 23.83 -1.85
C ARG A 244 17.70 22.37 -2.19
N LEU A 245 18.75 21.73 -2.68
CA LEU A 245 18.73 20.30 -2.96
C LEU A 245 19.45 19.55 -1.85
N ALA A 246 18.96 18.34 -1.54
CA ALA A 246 19.65 17.46 -0.60
C ALA A 246 20.99 17.01 -1.19
N ASN A 247 22.06 17.11 -0.39
CA ASN A 247 23.36 16.54 -0.75
C ASN A 247 23.35 15.01 -0.54
N GLY A 248 24.40 14.33 -1.01
CA GLY A 248 24.48 12.88 -0.92
C GLY A 248 24.35 12.33 0.51
N THR A 249 24.82 13.05 1.54
CA THR A 249 24.67 12.60 2.94
C THR A 249 23.22 12.63 3.42
N VAL A 250 22.45 13.65 3.04
CA VAL A 250 21.01 13.75 3.37
C VAL A 250 20.19 12.80 2.48
N SER A 251 20.53 12.69 1.20
CA SER A 251 19.89 11.76 0.27
C SER A 251 20.04 10.30 0.73
N LEU A 252 21.18 9.93 1.31
CA LEU A 252 21.38 8.61 1.92
C LEU A 252 20.45 8.36 3.11
N THR A 253 20.03 9.38 3.86
CA THR A 253 19.08 9.16 4.95
C THR A 253 17.65 9.02 4.43
N PHE A 254 17.35 9.56 3.24
CA PHE A 254 16.04 9.50 2.58
C PHE A 254 15.76 8.16 1.91
N SER A 255 16.60 7.73 0.96
CA SER A 255 16.36 6.49 0.20
C SER A 255 17.64 5.73 -0.12
N GLY A 256 17.63 4.42 0.15
CA GLY A 256 18.67 3.50 -0.30
C GLY A 256 18.36 2.90 -1.68
N GLU A 257 19.36 2.83 -2.55
CA GLU A 257 19.26 2.14 -3.86
C GLU A 257 20.60 1.46 -4.19
N MET A 258 21.60 2.26 -4.62
CA MET A 258 22.90 1.75 -5.05
C MET A 258 24.01 1.90 -4.00
N ASN A 259 23.89 2.91 -3.15
CA ASN A 259 24.89 3.30 -2.15
C ASN A 259 24.36 3.09 -0.74
N SER A 260 25.22 2.60 0.15
CA SER A 260 24.92 2.46 1.58
C SER A 260 25.38 3.69 2.37
N GLY A 261 24.65 4.03 3.43
CA GLY A 261 24.92 5.17 4.30
C GLY A 261 25.62 4.81 5.60
N LYS A 262 25.64 5.77 6.53
CA LYS A 262 26.22 5.54 7.87
C LYS A 262 25.35 4.56 8.63
N GLY A 263 26.00 3.60 9.30
CA GLY A 263 25.32 2.67 10.19
C GLY A 263 24.69 3.36 11.40
N ALA A 264 23.57 2.82 11.88
CA ALA A 264 22.88 3.27 13.08
C ALA A 264 23.82 3.20 14.30
N LYS A 265 23.77 4.24 15.14
CA LYS A 265 24.62 4.38 16.33
C LYS A 265 23.78 4.32 17.59
N LEU A 266 24.20 3.49 18.54
CA LEU A 266 23.56 3.36 19.83
C LEU A 266 24.08 4.42 20.80
N ASN A 267 23.21 4.86 21.70
CA ASN A 267 23.57 5.71 22.83
C ASN A 267 24.16 4.82 23.94
N ASP A 268 25.49 4.79 24.05
CA ASP A 268 26.23 4.03 25.08
C ASP A 268 25.98 4.54 26.51
N GLN A 269 25.45 5.75 26.68
CA GLN A 269 25.15 6.34 27.99
C GLN A 269 23.75 5.98 28.48
N ALA A 270 22.90 5.45 27.60
CA ALA A 270 21.58 4.96 27.93
C ALA A 270 21.63 3.43 28.12
N ASN A 271 21.54 2.98 29.37
CA ASN A 271 21.24 1.57 29.65
C ASN A 271 19.75 1.30 29.37
N GLY A 272 19.39 0.05 29.05
CA GLY A 272 18.02 -0.39 28.68
C GLY A 272 16.85 0.03 29.59
N THR A 273 17.13 0.60 30.77
CA THR A 273 16.13 1.14 31.71
C THR A 273 15.90 2.66 31.58
N ASN A 274 16.68 3.37 30.76
CA ASN A 274 16.62 4.82 30.63
C ASN A 274 15.47 5.24 29.70
N SER A 275 14.25 5.32 30.26
CA SER A 275 13.03 5.69 29.54
C SER A 275 13.10 7.07 28.88
N ASP A 276 13.96 7.96 29.37
CA ASP A 276 14.03 9.33 28.85
C ASP A 276 14.84 9.43 27.56
N ALA A 277 15.87 8.60 27.40
CA ALA A 277 16.55 8.44 26.12
C ALA A 277 15.61 7.80 25.08
N ALA A 278 14.82 6.81 25.49
CA ALA A 278 13.84 6.15 24.62
C ALA A 278 12.77 7.13 24.13
N ARG A 279 12.23 7.95 25.05
CA ARG A 279 11.24 8.99 24.74
C ARG A 279 11.76 10.06 23.79
N LYS A 280 13.08 10.31 23.77
CA LYS A 280 13.73 11.24 22.85
C LYS A 280 14.00 10.61 21.47
N GLY A 281 13.72 9.32 21.30
CA GLY A 281 13.96 8.59 20.07
C GLY A 281 15.41 8.12 19.91
N ASP A 282 16.23 8.11 20.96
CA ASP A 282 17.59 7.57 20.89
C ASP A 282 17.57 6.04 20.72
N LEU A 283 18.56 5.48 20.02
CA LEU A 283 18.78 4.02 20.00
C LEU A 283 19.47 3.60 21.29
N ILE A 284 18.93 2.63 22.02
CA ILE A 284 19.42 2.25 23.35
C ILE A 284 20.19 0.94 23.29
N LYS A 285 21.37 0.93 23.90
CA LYS A 285 22.19 -0.28 24.03
C LYS A 285 21.49 -1.36 24.87
N GLY A 286 21.51 -2.60 24.39
CA GLY A 286 20.80 -3.74 24.94
C GLY A 286 19.37 -3.93 24.42
N LEU A 287 18.75 -2.89 23.85
CA LEU A 287 17.42 -2.97 23.23
C LEU A 287 17.51 -2.94 21.70
N ASP A 288 18.27 -1.98 21.17
CA ASP A 288 18.41 -1.72 19.74
C ASP A 288 19.71 -2.29 19.17
N ASP A 289 20.36 -3.24 19.85
CA ASP A 289 21.66 -3.78 19.45
C ASP A 289 21.66 -4.36 18.02
N TRP A 290 20.51 -4.88 17.58
CA TRP A 290 20.29 -5.41 16.23
C TRP A 290 20.36 -4.36 15.12
N ARG A 291 20.30 -3.06 15.47
CA ARG A 291 20.40 -1.90 14.55
C ARG A 291 21.83 -1.39 14.41
N SER A 292 22.70 -1.73 15.37
CA SER A 292 24.04 -1.16 15.45
C SER A 292 24.88 -1.44 14.20
N GLY A 293 25.39 -0.38 13.59
CA GLY A 293 26.28 -0.48 12.42
C GLY A 293 25.57 -0.73 11.08
N PHE A 294 24.26 -0.97 11.08
CA PHE A 294 23.49 -1.18 9.86
C PHE A 294 22.90 0.10 9.28
N TYR A 295 22.81 0.16 7.96
CA TYR A 295 22.27 1.31 7.25
C TYR A 295 20.74 1.27 7.20
N GLU A 296 20.11 2.34 7.71
CA GLU A 296 18.65 2.43 7.90
C GLU A 296 18.08 3.72 7.28
N PRO A 297 17.87 3.78 5.94
CA PRO A 297 17.22 4.91 5.28
C PRO A 297 15.72 4.95 5.56
N MET A 298 15.07 6.10 5.30
CA MET A 298 13.60 6.23 5.41
C MET A 298 12.86 5.29 4.46
N GLY A 299 13.41 5.04 3.27
CA GLY A 299 12.88 4.08 2.33
C GLY A 299 13.93 3.46 1.42
N TYR A 300 13.48 2.59 0.52
CA TYR A 300 14.28 1.97 -0.51
C TYR A 300 13.64 2.17 -1.87
N HIS A 301 14.47 2.33 -2.89
CA HIS A 301 14.09 2.17 -4.29
C HIS A 301 14.87 0.98 -4.83
N THR A 302 14.16 -0.10 -5.14
CA THR A 302 14.74 -1.38 -5.56
C THR A 302 14.65 -1.49 -7.07
N GLY A 303 15.68 -1.07 -7.79
CA GLY A 303 15.65 -0.98 -9.25
C GLY A 303 15.03 -2.21 -9.94
N GLY A 304 13.94 -1.96 -10.68
CA GLY A 304 13.24 -3.00 -11.45
C GLY A 304 12.54 -4.03 -10.56
N SER A 305 12.00 -3.60 -9.43
CA SER A 305 11.36 -4.50 -8.45
C SER A 305 12.33 -5.55 -7.89
N GLY A 306 13.59 -5.15 -7.65
CA GLY A 306 14.61 -6.06 -7.12
C GLY A 306 15.28 -6.96 -8.17
N VAL A 307 15.07 -6.72 -9.47
CA VAL A 307 15.92 -7.30 -10.53
C VAL A 307 17.38 -6.86 -10.34
N THR A 308 17.57 -5.61 -9.90
CA THR A 308 18.89 -5.06 -9.62
C THR A 308 18.98 -4.73 -8.13
N LEU A 309 19.62 -5.62 -7.37
CA LEU A 309 19.96 -5.39 -5.95
C LEU A 309 21.44 -5.08 -5.81
N HIS A 310 21.77 -3.85 -5.42
CA HIS A 310 23.15 -3.40 -5.33
C HIS A 310 23.90 -3.99 -4.12
N PRO A 311 25.14 -4.50 -4.31
CA PRO A 311 25.90 -5.15 -3.23
C PRO A 311 26.11 -4.33 -1.94
N PRO A 312 26.30 -2.99 -1.97
CA PRO A 312 26.49 -2.22 -0.74
C PRO A 312 25.32 -2.28 0.26
N ILE A 313 24.11 -2.53 -0.24
CA ILE A 313 22.89 -2.62 0.58
C ILE A 313 22.47 -4.09 0.76
N TRP A 314 22.60 -4.90 -0.29
CA TRP A 314 22.00 -6.24 -0.36
C TRP A 314 23.01 -7.39 -0.37
N GLY A 315 24.31 -7.09 -0.41
CA GLY A 315 25.35 -8.04 -0.84
C GLY A 315 25.58 -9.22 0.10
N THR A 316 25.40 -9.04 1.40
CA THR A 316 25.63 -10.12 2.39
C THR A 316 24.34 -10.59 3.04
N PRO A 317 24.25 -11.87 3.46
CA PRO A 317 23.10 -12.39 4.20
C PRO A 317 22.78 -11.57 5.46
N GLU A 318 23.81 -11.07 6.15
CA GLU A 318 23.63 -10.26 7.36
C GLU A 318 22.93 -8.94 7.05
N LEU A 319 23.31 -8.27 5.95
CA LEU A 319 22.64 -7.06 5.49
C LEU A 319 21.18 -7.32 5.15
N ARG A 320 20.91 -8.39 4.39
CA ARG A 320 19.54 -8.76 4.00
C ARG A 320 18.68 -9.11 5.20
N LYS A 321 19.19 -9.93 6.12
CA LYS A 321 18.52 -10.26 7.40
C LYS A 321 18.17 -9.00 8.17
N HIS A 322 19.10 -8.06 8.31
CA HIS A 322 18.81 -6.79 8.97
C HIS A 322 17.70 -6.02 8.25
N ILE A 323 17.74 -5.90 6.92
CA ILE A 323 16.69 -5.22 6.15
C ILE A 323 15.33 -5.93 6.32
N TRP A 324 15.31 -7.26 6.44
CA TRP A 324 14.08 -8.03 6.66
C TRP A 324 13.41 -7.75 7.99
N ASP A 325 14.20 -7.35 8.99
CA ASP A 325 13.73 -6.96 10.33
C ASP A 325 13.45 -5.44 10.42
N TYR A 326 14.26 -4.63 9.74
CA TYR A 326 14.13 -3.17 9.71
C TYR A 326 12.97 -2.69 8.82
N CYS A 327 12.87 -3.22 7.60
CA CYS A 327 11.92 -2.81 6.58
C CYS A 327 11.27 -4.05 5.93
N PRO A 328 10.51 -4.85 6.70
CA PRO A 328 9.89 -6.07 6.19
C PRO A 328 8.99 -5.83 4.96
N GLU A 329 8.47 -4.62 4.80
CA GLU A 329 7.55 -4.22 3.73
C GLU A 329 8.23 -4.19 2.37
N VAL A 330 9.56 -4.01 2.32
CA VAL A 330 10.32 -4.02 1.05
C VAL A 330 10.17 -5.36 0.31
N LYS A 331 9.84 -6.44 1.01
CA LYS A 331 9.56 -7.75 0.42
C LYS A 331 8.39 -7.70 -0.58
N MET A 332 7.50 -6.72 -0.46
CA MET A 332 6.43 -6.52 -1.43
C MET A 332 6.95 -6.05 -2.79
N THR A 333 8.00 -5.23 -2.82
CA THR A 333 8.54 -4.63 -4.06
C THR A 333 9.58 -5.49 -4.73
N LEU A 334 10.11 -6.50 -4.05
CA LEU A 334 11.01 -7.48 -4.64
C LEU A 334 10.20 -8.44 -5.52
N MET A 335 10.80 -8.95 -6.60
CA MET A 335 10.27 -10.02 -7.45
C MET A 335 10.23 -11.36 -6.68
N MET A 336 9.43 -11.37 -5.62
CA MET A 336 8.88 -12.56 -5.01
C MET A 336 7.60 -12.90 -5.78
N ASP A 337 7.15 -14.16 -5.77
CA ASP A 337 5.91 -14.60 -6.41
C ASP A 337 4.64 -14.01 -5.72
N ALA A 338 4.53 -12.69 -5.66
CA ALA A 338 3.54 -11.93 -4.89
C ALA A 338 2.09 -12.24 -5.33
N ALA A 339 1.88 -12.60 -6.60
CA ALA A 339 0.59 -13.02 -7.13
C ALA A 339 0.05 -14.29 -6.44
N LYS A 340 0.92 -15.09 -5.82
CA LYS A 340 0.58 -16.29 -5.07
C LYS A 340 0.26 -16.03 -3.60
N PHE A 341 0.64 -14.86 -3.08
CA PHE A 341 0.45 -14.45 -1.67
C PHE A 341 -0.61 -13.36 -1.51
N VAL A 342 -0.85 -12.57 -2.55
CA VAL A 342 -1.97 -11.65 -2.69
C VAL A 342 -2.91 -12.30 -3.69
N PRO A 343 -3.94 -13.03 -3.25
CA PRO A 343 -4.83 -13.74 -4.17
C PRO A 343 -5.50 -12.71 -5.09
N GLY A 344 -4.97 -12.59 -6.30
CA GLY A 344 -5.68 -12.05 -7.44
C GLY A 344 -6.80 -13.03 -7.74
N ASP A 345 -8.03 -12.55 -7.58
CA ASP A 345 -9.29 -13.26 -7.77
C ASP A 345 -9.75 -14.10 -6.57
N CYS A 346 -10.50 -13.43 -5.67
CA CYS A 346 -11.43 -14.09 -4.77
C CYS A 346 -12.52 -14.79 -5.61
N GLY A 347 -12.37 -16.08 -5.92
CA GLY A 347 -13.50 -16.83 -6.53
C GLY A 347 -13.26 -18.15 -7.26
N ASN A 348 -12.04 -18.69 -7.40
CA ASN A 348 -11.87 -19.96 -8.11
C ASN A 348 -11.42 -21.10 -7.17
N ASN A 349 -12.24 -22.14 -7.13
CA ASN A 349 -12.11 -23.34 -6.29
C ASN A 349 -10.74 -24.04 -6.46
N TRP A 350 -10.17 -24.46 -5.33
CA TRP A 350 -8.91 -25.18 -5.24
C TRP A 350 -9.10 -26.70 -5.42
N THR A 351 -8.36 -27.32 -6.33
CA THR A 351 -8.03 -28.76 -6.25
C THR A 351 -6.60 -29.03 -6.72
N TYR A 352 -5.85 -29.76 -5.89
CA TYR A 352 -4.47 -30.18 -6.12
C TYR A 352 -4.40 -31.63 -6.64
N GLY A 353 -3.51 -31.90 -7.60
CA GLY A 353 -3.07 -33.22 -8.06
C GLY A 353 -2.78 -33.24 -9.57
N LYS A 354 -1.78 -33.95 -10.13
CA LYS A 354 -0.83 -34.94 -9.62
C LYS A 354 0.13 -35.33 -10.78
N ARG A 355 1.38 -35.73 -10.44
CA ARG A 355 2.39 -36.50 -11.21
C ARG A 355 3.57 -35.71 -11.79
N ASP A 356 4.69 -35.73 -11.05
CA ASP A 356 5.85 -36.62 -11.28
C ASP A 356 6.23 -36.88 -12.74
N LEU A 357 7.47 -36.93 -13.20
CA LEU A 357 8.84 -36.88 -12.66
C LEU A 357 9.66 -37.09 -13.96
N GLU A 358 10.71 -36.31 -14.22
CA GLU A 358 11.95 -36.80 -14.87
C GLU A 358 12.91 -35.64 -15.19
N GLY A 359 14.15 -35.74 -14.70
CA GLY A 359 15.32 -35.20 -15.40
C GLY A 359 16.01 -33.98 -14.79
N ASN A 360 16.97 -34.27 -13.91
CA ASN A 360 18.00 -33.45 -13.27
C ASN A 360 18.79 -32.47 -14.20
N SER A 361 18.94 -31.19 -13.81
CA SER A 361 20.22 -30.45 -13.94
C SER A 361 20.24 -29.16 -13.10
N ASP A 362 21.17 -29.14 -12.16
CA ASP A 362 21.46 -28.15 -11.13
C ASP A 362 22.14 -26.89 -11.71
N SER A 363 21.46 -25.75 -11.69
CA SER A 363 22.07 -24.41 -11.65
C SER A 363 21.03 -23.39 -11.18
N ASP A 364 21.11 -23.08 -9.88
CA ASP A 364 20.32 -22.11 -9.14
C ASP A 364 20.47 -20.69 -9.74
N LEU A 365 19.41 -20.23 -10.41
CA LEU A 365 19.28 -18.88 -10.95
C LEU A 365 18.34 -18.06 -10.06
N GLY A 366 18.78 -17.69 -8.86
CA GLY A 366 18.30 -16.48 -8.16
C GLY A 366 16.82 -16.38 -7.80
N TYR A 367 16.09 -17.49 -7.81
CA TYR A 367 14.69 -17.58 -7.40
C TYR A 367 14.58 -18.62 -6.29
N GLY A 368 14.86 -18.20 -5.06
CA GLY A 368 14.84 -19.06 -3.89
C GLY A 368 14.70 -18.27 -2.62
N THR A 369 14.03 -18.86 -1.64
CA THR A 369 14.23 -18.48 -0.25
C THR A 369 15.69 -18.74 0.14
N GLU A 370 16.27 -17.81 0.86
CA GLU A 370 17.60 -17.95 1.42
C GLU A 370 17.52 -18.48 2.85
N ILE A 371 18.40 -19.40 3.23
CA ILE A 371 18.48 -19.86 4.62
C ILE A 371 19.60 -19.09 5.31
N ILE A 372 19.24 -18.24 6.27
CA ILE A 372 20.16 -17.48 7.09
C ILE A 372 19.99 -17.95 8.53
N ASP A 373 21.07 -18.45 9.14
CA ASP A 373 21.07 -19.00 10.51
C ASP A 373 20.03 -20.11 10.74
N GLY A 374 19.82 -20.98 9.75
CA GLY A 374 18.82 -22.05 9.83
C GLY A 374 17.37 -21.59 9.72
N LYS A 375 17.13 -20.30 9.44
CA LYS A 375 15.81 -19.71 9.22
C LYS A 375 15.66 -19.32 7.75
N GLU A 376 14.55 -19.74 7.16
CA GLU A 376 14.22 -19.46 5.76
C GLU A 376 13.68 -18.03 5.62
N TYR A 377 14.28 -17.27 4.71
CA TYR A 377 13.92 -15.91 4.39
C TYR A 377 13.55 -15.77 2.90
N PRO A 378 12.53 -14.97 2.57
CA PRO A 378 11.62 -14.30 3.50
C PRO A 378 10.76 -15.30 4.29
N ILE A 379 10.48 -14.96 5.55
CA ILE A 379 9.65 -15.80 6.44
C ILE A 379 8.22 -15.79 5.88
N LEU A 380 7.77 -16.93 5.38
CA LEU A 380 6.40 -17.13 4.93
C LEU A 380 5.57 -17.71 6.08
N PRO A 381 4.27 -17.38 6.18
CA PRO A 381 3.36 -18.07 7.10
C PRO A 381 3.35 -19.58 6.82
N ASP A 382 3.17 -20.42 7.85
CA ASP A 382 3.28 -21.89 7.79
C ASP A 382 2.43 -22.56 6.67
N SER A 383 1.43 -21.86 6.14
CA SER A 383 0.57 -22.32 5.04
C SER A 383 1.15 -22.10 3.64
N ILE A 384 2.34 -21.50 3.48
CA ILE A 384 2.85 -21.10 2.15
C ILE A 384 4.33 -21.47 1.99
N ARG A 385 4.64 -22.19 0.91
CA ARG A 385 6.00 -22.67 0.59
C ARG A 385 6.50 -22.08 -0.74
N PRO A 386 7.81 -21.84 -0.89
CA PRO A 386 8.40 -21.41 -2.15
C PRO A 386 8.43 -22.54 -3.19
N TRP A 387 8.44 -22.18 -4.46
CA TRP A 387 8.52 -23.10 -5.59
C TRP A 387 9.93 -23.10 -6.21
N THR A 388 10.39 -24.24 -6.73
CA THR A 388 11.63 -24.39 -7.49
C THR A 388 11.35 -24.41 -9.00
N PRO A 389 12.03 -23.60 -9.83
CA PRO A 389 11.83 -23.63 -11.27
C PRO A 389 12.62 -24.74 -11.97
N VAL A 390 11.96 -25.48 -12.86
CA VAL A 390 12.63 -26.12 -14.00
C VAL A 390 12.55 -25.16 -15.19
N GLN A 391 13.70 -24.99 -15.86
CA GLN A 391 13.98 -24.10 -16.99
C GLN A 391 12.91 -24.07 -18.08
N SER A 392 12.63 -22.88 -18.61
CA SER A 392 12.04 -22.72 -19.95
C SER A 392 12.83 -21.70 -20.76
N ARG A 393 13.59 -22.20 -21.76
CA ARG A 393 13.83 -21.43 -22.99
C ARG A 393 12.51 -21.33 -23.75
N LEU A 394 12.30 -20.16 -24.35
CA LEU A 394 11.14 -19.74 -25.15
C LEU A 394 10.64 -20.79 -26.16
N ALA A 395 9.32 -20.87 -26.30
CA ALA A 395 8.66 -20.68 -27.59
C ALA A 395 7.23 -20.16 -27.39
N VAL A 396 6.97 -19.01 -27.99
CA VAL A 396 5.64 -18.43 -28.18
C VAL A 396 4.84 -19.35 -29.10
N PHE A 397 3.65 -19.77 -28.68
CA PHE A 397 2.57 -20.10 -29.60
C PHE A 397 1.34 -19.29 -29.22
N VAL A 398 1.06 -18.29 -30.04
CA VAL A 398 -0.27 -17.70 -30.19
C VAL A 398 -1.16 -18.81 -30.75
N VAL A 399 -2.19 -19.21 -30.01
CA VAL A 399 -3.31 -19.98 -30.57
C VAL A 399 -4.54 -19.08 -30.52
N VAL A 400 -4.82 -18.45 -31.66
CA VAL A 400 -6.18 -18.00 -31.99
C VAL A 400 -6.89 -19.19 -32.65
N HIS A 401 -8.12 -19.42 -32.18
CA HIS A 401 -9.09 -20.49 -32.48
C HIS A 401 -9.24 -20.93 -33.95
N PHE A 402 -9.73 -22.17 -34.17
CA PHE A 402 -10.99 -22.50 -34.85
C PHE A 402 -11.31 -24.01 -34.79
N GLU A 403 -12.60 -24.34 -34.95
CA GLU A 403 -13.22 -25.66 -35.03
C GLU A 403 -12.74 -26.51 -36.24
N ASP A 404 -13.00 -27.81 -36.13
CA ASP A 404 -13.03 -28.85 -37.17
C ASP A 404 -11.72 -29.50 -37.71
N CYS A 405 -11.60 -30.77 -37.34
CA CYS A 405 -11.22 -31.95 -38.13
C CYS A 405 -9.81 -32.16 -38.73
N SER A 406 -9.35 -33.39 -38.50
CA SER A 406 -8.47 -34.26 -39.33
C SER A 406 -6.95 -34.04 -39.37
N THR A 407 -6.24 -34.95 -38.67
CA THR A 407 -4.97 -35.63 -39.03
C THR A 407 -4.03 -34.97 -40.05
N CYS A 408 -2.75 -34.73 -39.68
CA CYS A 408 -1.56 -35.18 -40.43
C CYS A 408 -0.21 -34.92 -39.71
N ILE A 409 0.80 -35.66 -40.18
CA ILE A 409 2.12 -36.08 -39.65
C ILE A 409 3.22 -34.98 -39.81
N PRO A 410 4.32 -34.97 -39.01
CA PRO A 410 5.29 -33.87 -39.03
C PRO A 410 6.33 -33.95 -40.16
N ALA A 411 6.78 -32.79 -40.65
CA ALA A 411 7.97 -32.62 -41.50
C ALA A 411 8.95 -31.60 -40.88
N PRO A 412 10.28 -31.70 -41.14
CA PRO A 412 11.29 -31.09 -40.29
C PRO A 412 11.85 -29.74 -40.80
N LEU A 413 12.28 -28.95 -39.81
CA LEU A 413 13.29 -27.87 -39.75
C LEU A 413 13.97 -27.43 -41.07
N ASP A 414 13.81 -26.15 -41.46
CA ASP A 414 14.89 -25.14 -41.38
C ASP A 414 14.58 -23.81 -42.12
N THR A 415 14.97 -22.70 -41.48
CA THR A 415 15.17 -21.30 -41.95
C THR A 415 14.04 -20.25 -41.95
N PRO A 416 14.38 -18.95 -41.73
CA PRO A 416 13.49 -17.92 -41.20
C PRO A 416 13.20 -16.78 -42.19
N ARG A 417 11.92 -16.42 -42.39
CA ARG A 417 11.40 -15.09 -42.78
C ARG A 417 9.91 -15.23 -43.16
N PHE A 418 9.04 -14.38 -42.60
CA PHE A 418 7.74 -14.12 -43.22
C PHE A 418 7.55 -12.62 -43.42
N LEU A 419 7.45 -12.26 -44.70
CA LEU A 419 6.84 -11.03 -45.22
C LEU A 419 5.33 -11.28 -45.26
N CYS A 420 4.53 -10.36 -44.70
CA CYS A 420 3.08 -10.39 -44.87
C CYS A 420 2.67 -9.46 -46.03
N TYR A 421 2.00 -10.00 -47.03
CA TYR A 421 1.15 -9.24 -47.95
C TYR A 421 -0.29 -9.74 -47.86
N ARG A 422 -1.23 -8.80 -47.93
CA ARG A 422 -2.68 -8.99 -47.78
C ARG A 422 -3.33 -8.74 -49.13
N GLU A 423 -4.14 -9.66 -49.63
CA GLU A 423 -5.07 -9.40 -50.74
C GLU A 423 -6.54 -9.61 -50.32
N PRO A 424 -7.48 -8.88 -50.94
CA PRO A 424 -8.83 -8.69 -50.42
C PRO A 424 -9.84 -9.72 -50.96
N ALA A 425 -10.91 -9.89 -50.19
CA ALA A 425 -11.99 -10.84 -50.40
C ALA A 425 -12.72 -10.66 -51.75
N ALA A 426 -13.03 -11.79 -52.40
CA ALA A 426 -13.99 -11.87 -53.48
C ALA A 426 -15.14 -12.82 -53.10
N THR A 427 -16.34 -12.33 -53.41
CA THR A 427 -17.68 -12.86 -53.18
C THR A 427 -18.02 -14.15 -53.94
N ASN A 428 -18.85 -14.98 -53.31
CA ASN A 428 -19.70 -16.06 -53.84
C ASN A 428 -20.10 -15.95 -55.32
N GLN A 429 -20.08 -17.08 -56.05
CA GLN A 429 -21.30 -17.67 -56.64
C GLN A 429 -21.06 -19.02 -57.37
N LYS A 430 -21.88 -20.01 -56.99
CA LYS A 430 -22.74 -20.87 -57.82
C LYS A 430 -22.29 -22.23 -58.42
N HIS A 431 -23.17 -23.21 -58.12
CA HIS A 431 -23.64 -24.38 -58.91
C HIS A 431 -22.62 -25.51 -59.11
N VAL A 432 -22.89 -26.79 -58.86
CA VAL A 432 -24.10 -27.63 -58.71
C VAL A 432 -23.87 -28.63 -57.57
#